data_AF-A0A0R1FC37-F1
#
_entry.id   AF-A0A0R1FC37-F1
#
_cell.length_a   1.000
_cell.length_b   1.000
_cell.length_c   1.000
_cell.angle_alpha   90.00
_cell.angle_beta   90.00
_cell.angle_gamma   90.00
#
_symmetry.space_group_name_H-M   'P 1'
#
loop_
_entity.id
_entity.type
_entity.pdbx_description
1 polymer ?
#
loop_
_entity_poly.entity_id
_entity_poly.type
_entity_poly.pdbx_seq_one_letter_code
_entity_poly.pdbx_strand_id
1 'polypeptide(L)'
;MKVGSLAYTEQLQQEFISNATPQHCQALLKQLFRQLGAYFDSHGDLKLTNKFASSLNPQSSFFRVLAQIVQTAFPAGLAAGPNATLALRRMVHQLRYYLDLINVHYLRQRYPTAKNDWARLVAFDIDCYHAQQPMSRPEPARLHNKLDRQLNLPLTPGWNIKRVYGFHVEFILDQAGNFMYLDLTDIGQADPGQIINCSSFNYAERNDNIHRKLDVYYNTPTTRSKDPWLRTFWLQSTRSPAKQNRYNQLRETKRQLAFQLERWYRRVINS
;
A
#
# COMPACT_ATOMS: atom_id res chain seq x y z
N MET A 1 24.58 -2.65 2.72
CA MET A 1 23.75 -1.49 2.32
C MET A 1 22.30 -1.76 2.76
N LYS A 2 21.57 -0.79 3.34
CA LYS A 2 20.19 -1.03 3.80
C LYS A 2 19.19 -0.92 2.65
N VAL A 3 18.24 -1.85 2.56
CA VAL A 3 17.16 -1.84 1.56
C VAL A 3 16.35 -0.55 1.68
N GLY A 4 16.14 0.14 0.55
CA GLY A 4 15.41 1.41 0.49
C GLY A 4 16.24 2.67 0.77
N SER A 5 17.53 2.55 1.08
CA SER A 5 18.44 3.72 1.09
C SER A 5 18.68 4.24 -0.33
N LEU A 6 19.16 5.49 -0.46
CA LEU A 6 19.47 6.09 -1.76
C LEU A 6 20.50 5.25 -2.53
N ALA A 7 21.63 4.94 -1.91
CA ALA A 7 22.67 4.10 -2.51
C ALA A 7 22.14 2.72 -2.94
N TYR A 8 21.26 2.10 -2.13
CA TYR A 8 20.64 0.82 -2.49
C TYR A 8 19.73 0.95 -3.70
N THR A 9 18.97 2.03 -3.74
CA THR A 9 18.03 2.30 -4.82
C THR A 9 18.77 2.57 -6.13
N GLU A 10 19.86 3.35 -6.09
CA GLU A 10 20.70 3.63 -7.25
C GLU A 10 21.34 2.34 -7.77
N GLN A 11 21.92 1.52 -6.90
CA GLN A 11 22.47 0.23 -7.28
C GLN A 11 21.39 -0.68 -7.90
N LEU A 12 20.24 -0.80 -7.24
CA LEU A 12 19.13 -1.62 -7.72
C LEU A 12 18.62 -1.14 -9.09
N GLN A 13 18.58 0.17 -9.30
CA GLN A 13 18.18 0.77 -10.57
C GLN A 13 19.20 0.48 -11.68
N GLN A 14 20.50 0.56 -11.40
CA GLN A 14 21.55 0.22 -12.36
C GLN A 14 21.49 -1.27 -12.76
N GLU A 15 21.32 -2.15 -11.79
CA GLU A 15 21.14 -3.60 -12.02
C GLU A 15 19.88 -3.91 -12.85
N PHE A 16 18.83 -3.12 -12.69
CA PHE A 16 17.61 -3.26 -13.50
C PHE A 16 17.82 -2.76 -14.93
N ILE A 17 18.46 -1.59 -15.11
CA ILE A 17 18.72 -1.01 -16.43
C ILE A 17 19.68 -1.87 -17.24
N SER A 18 20.67 -2.51 -16.60
CA SER A 18 21.63 -3.37 -17.30
C SER A 18 21.02 -4.67 -17.83
N ASN A 19 20.00 -5.23 -17.18
CA ASN A 19 19.37 -6.49 -17.58
C ASN A 19 17.90 -6.59 -17.13
N ALA A 20 16.98 -6.00 -17.90
CA ALA A 20 15.55 -6.02 -17.58
C ALA A 20 14.82 -7.31 -18.02
N THR A 21 15.41 -8.49 -17.80
CA THR A 21 14.74 -9.77 -18.07
C THR A 21 13.91 -10.23 -16.86
N PRO A 22 12.82 -11.01 -17.07
CA PRO A 22 12.02 -11.53 -15.96
C PRO A 22 12.84 -12.35 -14.95
N GLN A 23 13.77 -13.18 -15.43
CA GLN A 23 14.61 -14.03 -14.60
C GLN A 23 15.57 -13.21 -13.72
N HIS A 24 16.20 -12.17 -14.29
CA HIS A 24 17.06 -11.25 -13.54
C HIS A 24 16.26 -10.48 -12.50
N CYS A 25 15.11 -9.93 -12.87
CA CYS A 25 14.25 -9.19 -11.93
C CYS A 25 13.76 -10.09 -10.78
N GLN A 26 13.43 -11.36 -11.04
CA GLN A 26 13.14 -12.33 -9.99
C GLN A 26 14.34 -12.60 -9.08
N ALA A 27 15.57 -12.61 -9.61
CA ALA A 27 16.79 -12.75 -8.82
C ALA A 27 17.04 -11.52 -7.92
N LEU A 28 16.85 -10.31 -8.44
CA LEU A 28 16.91 -9.07 -7.67
C LEU A 28 15.90 -9.07 -6.52
N LEU A 29 14.66 -9.50 -6.76
CA LEU A 29 13.65 -9.63 -5.71
C LEU A 29 14.04 -10.66 -4.65
N LYS A 30 14.59 -11.82 -5.05
CA LYS A 30 15.11 -12.81 -4.10
C LYS A 30 16.24 -12.24 -3.25
N GLN A 31 17.14 -11.46 -3.84
CA GLN A 31 18.23 -10.79 -3.11
C GLN A 31 17.67 -9.75 -2.11
N LEU A 32 16.70 -8.95 -2.52
CA LEU A 32 15.99 -8.01 -1.64
C LEU A 32 15.39 -8.75 -0.43
N PHE A 33 14.66 -9.85 -0.65
CA PHE A 33 14.08 -10.64 0.44
C PHE A 33 15.13 -11.28 1.35
N ARG A 34 16.24 -11.77 0.79
CA ARG A 34 17.38 -12.27 1.59
C ARG A 34 17.96 -11.18 2.48
N GLN A 35 18.15 -9.96 1.96
CA GLN A 35 18.67 -8.84 2.74
C GLN A 35 17.69 -8.38 3.83
N LEU A 36 16.38 -8.45 3.58
CA LEU A 36 15.36 -8.22 4.61
C LEU A 36 15.23 -9.37 5.62
N GLY A 37 15.96 -10.47 5.40
CA GLY A 37 15.87 -11.69 6.22
C GLY A 37 14.45 -12.23 6.23
N ALA A 38 13.84 -12.29 5.05
CA ALA A 38 12.46 -12.69 4.85
C ALA A 38 12.25 -14.19 5.05
N TYR A 39 11.21 -14.54 5.78
CA TYR A 39 10.73 -15.91 5.94
C TYR A 39 9.20 -15.93 6.06
N PHE A 40 8.61 -17.12 5.99
CA PHE A 40 7.18 -17.32 6.26
C PHE A 40 7.02 -17.92 7.65
N ASP A 41 6.04 -17.41 8.41
CA ASP A 41 5.61 -18.07 9.65
C ASP A 41 4.73 -19.32 9.37
N SER A 42 4.19 -19.94 10.42
CA SER A 42 3.34 -21.13 10.34
C SER A 42 2.03 -20.92 9.57
N HIS A 43 1.55 -19.68 9.45
CA HIS A 43 0.38 -19.32 8.65
C HIS A 43 0.74 -18.97 7.20
N GLY A 44 2.04 -18.89 6.92
CA GLY A 44 2.59 -18.47 5.64
C GLY A 44 2.60 -16.95 5.48
N ASP A 45 2.58 -16.21 6.58
CA ASP A 45 2.66 -14.76 6.55
C ASP A 45 4.13 -14.33 6.57
N LEU A 46 4.45 -13.33 5.74
CA LEU A 46 5.78 -12.82 5.52
C LEU A 46 6.25 -12.11 6.80
N LYS A 47 7.39 -12.54 7.31
CA LYS A 47 8.13 -11.90 8.40
C LYS A 47 9.47 -11.42 7.87
N LEU A 48 9.87 -10.23 8.31
CA LEU A 48 11.16 -9.61 7.97
C LEU A 48 11.95 -9.41 9.26
N THR A 49 13.17 -9.91 9.32
CA THR A 49 14.04 -9.74 10.50
C THR A 49 14.86 -8.46 10.45
N ASN A 50 15.16 -7.97 9.24
CA ASN A 50 15.92 -6.74 9.03
C ASN A 50 15.01 -5.58 8.64
N LYS A 51 15.38 -4.37 9.09
CA LYS A 51 14.64 -3.13 8.81
C LYS A 51 15.05 -2.51 7.49
N PHE A 52 14.11 -1.82 6.85
CA PHE A 52 14.39 -0.89 5.76
C PHE A 52 15.24 0.30 6.27
N ALA A 53 15.81 1.05 5.33
CA ALA A 53 16.47 2.31 5.64
C ALA A 53 15.47 3.30 6.28
N SER A 54 15.87 3.96 7.36
CA SER A 54 15.06 4.98 8.05
C SER A 54 14.81 6.24 7.22
N SER A 55 15.58 6.43 6.15
CA SER A 55 15.40 7.52 5.19
C SER A 55 14.25 7.29 4.20
N LEU A 56 13.71 6.07 4.14
CA LEU A 56 12.65 5.72 3.20
C LEU A 56 11.37 6.46 3.57
N ASN A 57 10.80 7.17 2.59
CA ASN A 57 9.64 8.03 2.75
C ASN A 57 8.75 7.98 1.49
N PRO A 58 7.49 8.46 1.52
CA PRO A 58 6.54 8.32 0.42
C PRO A 58 6.99 8.84 -0.95
N GLN A 59 7.96 9.77 -1.02
CA GLN A 59 8.50 10.34 -2.27
C GLN A 59 9.78 9.64 -2.75
N SER A 60 10.23 8.60 -2.04
CA SER A 60 11.47 7.89 -2.38
C SER A 60 11.34 7.16 -3.72
N SER A 61 12.34 7.35 -4.59
CA SER A 61 12.43 6.69 -5.90
C SER A 61 12.44 5.16 -5.82
N PHE A 62 12.83 4.62 -4.66
CA PHE A 62 12.79 3.18 -4.34
C PHE A 62 11.48 2.52 -4.73
N PHE A 63 10.34 3.17 -4.43
CA PHE A 63 9.02 2.62 -4.70
C PHE A 63 8.78 2.39 -6.19
N ARG A 64 9.13 3.38 -7.02
CA ARG A 64 9.01 3.28 -8.48
C ARG A 64 9.95 2.22 -9.05
N VAL A 65 11.21 2.18 -8.60
CA VAL A 65 12.19 1.19 -9.06
C VAL A 65 11.73 -0.23 -8.72
N LEU A 66 11.27 -0.44 -7.48
CA LEU A 66 10.74 -1.74 -7.06
C LEU A 66 9.51 -2.14 -7.87
N ALA A 67 8.59 -1.20 -8.13
CA ALA A 67 7.42 -1.42 -8.96
C ALA A 67 7.78 -1.90 -10.37
N GLN A 68 8.72 -1.22 -11.03
CA GLN A 68 9.20 -1.60 -12.37
C GLN A 68 9.81 -3.02 -12.37
N ILE A 69 10.62 -3.35 -11.36
CA ILE A 69 11.21 -4.68 -11.22
C ILE A 69 10.12 -5.75 -11.03
N VAL A 70 9.09 -5.48 -10.22
CA VAL A 70 7.98 -6.44 -10.02
C VAL A 70 7.16 -6.62 -11.30
N GLN A 71 6.87 -5.54 -12.02
CA GLN A 71 6.18 -5.60 -13.31
C GLN A 71 6.94 -6.47 -14.32
N THR A 72 8.26 -6.29 -14.42
CA THR A 72 9.12 -7.09 -15.32
C THR A 72 9.31 -8.53 -14.85
N ALA A 73 9.41 -8.76 -13.54
CA ALA A 73 9.55 -10.09 -12.96
C ALA A 73 8.30 -10.98 -13.20
N PHE A 74 7.11 -10.37 -13.25
CA PHE A 74 5.83 -11.08 -13.33
C PHE A 74 4.88 -10.47 -14.37
N PRO A 75 5.20 -10.54 -15.67
CA PRO A 75 4.38 -9.96 -16.73
C PRO A 75 2.97 -10.58 -16.83
N ALA A 76 2.82 -11.81 -16.36
CA ALA A 76 1.53 -12.51 -16.26
C ALA A 76 0.75 -12.19 -14.97
N GLY A 77 1.30 -11.38 -14.08
CA GLY A 77 0.73 -11.07 -12.76
C GLY A 77 1.18 -12.02 -11.65
N LEU A 78 0.69 -11.77 -10.43
CA LEU A 78 1.02 -12.60 -9.27
C LEU A 78 0.15 -13.87 -9.16
N ALA A 79 -0.98 -13.92 -9.86
CA ALA A 79 -1.83 -15.12 -9.92
C ALA A 79 -1.24 -16.23 -10.79
N ALA A 80 -0.68 -15.88 -11.95
CA ALA A 80 -0.20 -16.84 -12.95
C ALA A 80 1.32 -17.04 -12.91
N GLY A 81 1.77 -18.23 -13.29
CA GLY A 81 3.19 -18.59 -13.35
C GLY A 81 3.49 -19.97 -12.75
N PRO A 82 4.71 -20.48 -12.97
CA PRO A 82 5.11 -21.81 -12.50
C PRO A 82 5.12 -21.91 -10.97
N ASN A 83 5.01 -23.13 -10.45
CA ASN A 83 5.08 -23.39 -9.00
C ASN A 83 6.41 -22.95 -8.39
N ALA A 84 7.51 -23.00 -9.15
CA ALA A 84 8.84 -22.57 -8.71
C ALA A 84 8.91 -21.09 -8.27
N THR A 85 7.98 -20.24 -8.73
CA THR A 85 7.91 -18.81 -8.32
C THR A 85 6.79 -18.52 -7.34
N LEU A 86 6.00 -19.52 -6.93
CA LEU A 86 4.82 -19.30 -6.08
C LEU A 86 5.17 -18.63 -4.75
N ALA A 87 6.24 -19.09 -4.08
CA ALA A 87 6.70 -18.50 -2.83
C ALA A 87 7.12 -17.03 -3.02
N LEU A 88 7.89 -16.74 -4.07
CA LEU A 88 8.33 -15.38 -4.38
C LEU A 88 7.14 -14.46 -4.69
N ARG A 89 6.17 -14.91 -5.50
CA ARG A 89 4.95 -14.15 -5.80
C ARG A 89 4.14 -13.85 -4.54
N ARG A 90 4.08 -14.79 -3.58
CA ARG A 90 3.42 -14.57 -2.28
C ARG A 90 4.19 -13.56 -1.42
N MET A 91 5.52 -13.66 -1.35
CA MET A 91 6.34 -12.68 -0.62
C MET A 91 6.18 -11.27 -1.21
N VAL A 92 6.21 -11.14 -2.54
CA VAL A 92 5.98 -9.86 -3.24
C VAL A 92 4.60 -9.31 -2.90
N HIS A 93 3.55 -10.13 -2.95
CA HIS A 93 2.21 -9.66 -2.57
C HIS A 93 2.16 -9.14 -1.13
N GLN A 94 2.70 -9.89 -0.16
CA GLN A 94 2.64 -9.49 1.24
C GLN A 94 3.61 -8.34 1.60
N LEU A 95 4.68 -8.15 0.82
CA LEU A 95 5.60 -7.01 0.98
C LEU A 95 4.86 -5.67 0.91
N ARG A 96 3.77 -5.59 0.15
CA ARG A 96 2.95 -4.38 -0.02
C ARG A 96 2.47 -3.80 1.32
N TYR A 97 2.20 -4.64 2.31
CA TYR A 97 1.76 -4.21 3.65
C TYR A 97 2.91 -3.62 4.47
N TYR A 98 4.13 -4.17 4.35
CA TYR A 98 5.32 -3.57 4.97
C TYR A 98 5.66 -2.20 4.36
N LEU A 99 5.56 -2.07 3.03
CA LEU A 99 5.79 -0.79 2.36
C LEU A 99 4.78 0.27 2.82
N ASP A 100 3.52 -0.11 3.00
CA ASP A 100 2.48 0.76 3.55
C ASP A 100 2.79 1.18 5.00
N LEU A 101 3.13 0.21 5.86
CA LEU A 101 3.48 0.43 7.26
C LEU A 101 4.66 1.41 7.42
N ILE A 102 5.68 1.31 6.56
CA ILE A 102 6.82 2.24 6.56
C ILE A 102 6.36 3.68 6.30
N ASN A 103 5.47 3.88 5.32
CA ASN A 103 4.95 5.19 4.97
C ASN A 103 4.09 5.79 6.10
N VAL A 104 3.26 4.97 6.76
CA VAL A 104 2.50 5.37 7.94
C VAL A 104 3.42 5.80 9.08
N HIS A 105 4.45 5.00 9.39
CA HIS A 105 5.40 5.33 10.45
C HIS A 105 6.21 6.58 10.13
N TYR A 106 6.64 6.76 8.89
CA TYR A 106 7.34 7.97 8.46
C TYR A 106 6.52 9.22 8.77
N LEU A 107 5.23 9.26 8.41
CA LEU A 107 4.38 10.42 8.67
C LEU A 107 4.17 10.65 10.18
N ARG A 108 3.94 9.58 10.95
CA ARG A 108 3.76 9.69 12.41
C ARG A 108 5.01 10.19 13.12
N GLN A 109 6.19 9.77 12.68
CA GLN A 109 7.48 10.23 13.22
C GLN A 109 7.81 11.66 12.78
N ARG A 110 7.55 12.00 11.51
CA ARG A 110 7.83 13.33 10.95
C ARG A 110 6.93 14.42 11.55
N TYR A 111 5.68 14.08 11.86
CA TYR A 111 4.66 14.99 12.39
C TYR A 111 4.07 14.47 13.70
N PRO A 112 4.86 14.40 14.79
CA PRO A 112 4.44 13.77 16.04
C PRO A 112 3.33 14.56 16.73
N THR A 113 3.34 15.89 16.61
CA THR A 113 2.38 16.80 17.26
C THR A 113 1.07 16.99 16.51
N ALA A 114 0.92 16.41 15.32
CA ALA A 114 -0.32 16.49 14.56
C ALA A 114 -1.46 15.74 15.28
N LYS A 115 -2.65 16.36 15.31
CA LYS A 115 -3.84 15.84 16.01
C LYS A 115 -4.22 14.42 15.59
N ASN A 116 -4.15 14.10 14.30
CA ASN A 116 -4.46 12.80 13.72
C ASN A 116 -3.71 12.61 12.40
N ASP A 117 -3.83 11.42 11.80
CA ASP A 117 -3.11 11.07 10.58
C ASP A 117 -3.56 11.86 9.35
N TRP A 118 -4.81 12.33 9.34
CA TRP A 118 -5.30 13.30 8.36
C TRP A 118 -4.47 14.58 8.38
N ALA A 119 -4.29 15.18 9.56
CA ALA A 119 -3.47 16.39 9.70
C ALA A 119 -2.00 16.13 9.34
N ARG A 120 -1.48 14.93 9.61
CA ARG A 120 -0.13 14.51 9.16
C ARG A 120 -0.02 14.48 7.64
N LEU A 121 -1.02 13.91 6.97
CA LEU A 121 -1.02 13.81 5.52
C LEU A 121 -1.17 15.20 4.87
N VAL A 122 -2.00 16.08 5.43
CA VAL A 122 -2.09 17.47 4.97
C VAL A 122 -0.75 18.19 5.16
N ALA A 123 -0.11 18.08 6.33
CA ALA A 123 1.20 18.67 6.56
C ALA A 123 2.25 18.15 5.56
N PHE A 124 2.24 16.84 5.28
CA PHE A 124 3.13 16.25 4.30
C PHE A 124 2.87 16.74 2.86
N ASP A 125 1.61 16.94 2.48
CA ASP A 125 1.28 17.59 1.21
C ASP A 125 1.84 19.02 1.13
N ILE A 126 1.80 19.79 2.22
CA ILE A 126 2.38 21.14 2.26
C ILE A 126 3.90 21.10 2.11
N ASP A 127 4.58 20.20 2.83
CA ASP A 127 6.03 19.99 2.68
C ASP A 127 6.38 19.61 1.23
N CYS A 128 5.61 18.72 0.61
CA CYS A 128 5.79 18.36 -0.80
C CYS A 128 5.61 19.58 -1.72
N TYR A 129 4.61 20.41 -1.48
CA TYR A 129 4.38 21.63 -2.26
C TYR A 129 5.58 22.59 -2.20
N HIS A 130 6.11 22.86 -1.00
CA HIS A 130 7.29 23.74 -0.83
C HIS A 130 8.55 23.13 -1.45
N ALA A 131 8.68 21.81 -1.40
CA ALA A 131 9.78 21.08 -2.05
C ALA A 131 9.60 20.87 -3.56
N GLN A 132 8.57 21.44 -4.18
CA GLN A 132 8.21 21.24 -5.59
C GLN A 132 7.99 19.77 -5.98
N GLN A 133 7.54 18.96 -5.02
CA GLN A 133 7.18 17.56 -5.19
C GLN A 133 5.67 17.39 -5.36
N PRO A 134 5.21 16.32 -6.04
CA PRO A 134 3.79 16.06 -6.21
C PRO A 134 3.08 15.81 -4.87
N MET A 135 2.05 16.58 -4.58
CA MET A 135 1.13 16.29 -3.48
C MET A 135 0.25 15.06 -3.77
N SER A 136 -0.39 14.54 -2.73
CA SER A 136 -1.35 13.44 -2.83
C SER A 136 -2.51 13.78 -3.75
N ARG A 137 -3.00 12.76 -4.47
CA ARG A 137 -4.20 12.82 -5.31
C ARG A 137 -5.33 11.96 -4.73
N PRO A 138 -6.60 12.38 -4.86
CA PRO A 138 -7.72 11.54 -4.48
C PRO A 138 -7.87 10.36 -5.46
N GLU A 139 -8.16 9.18 -4.92
CA GLU A 139 -8.56 7.99 -5.69
C GLU A 139 -9.81 7.38 -5.06
N PRO A 140 -10.62 6.58 -5.80
CA PRO A 140 -11.80 5.94 -5.24
C PRO A 140 -11.46 4.95 -4.10
N ALA A 141 -12.04 5.18 -2.92
CA ALA A 141 -11.85 4.36 -1.72
C ALA A 141 -12.91 3.25 -1.56
N ARG A 142 -13.82 3.08 -2.52
CA ARG A 142 -14.94 2.12 -2.44
C ARG A 142 -14.51 0.71 -2.01
N LEU A 143 -13.37 0.22 -2.50
CA LEU A 143 -12.88 -1.13 -2.17
C LEU A 143 -12.33 -1.25 -0.73
N HIS A 144 -12.12 -0.12 -0.05
CA HIS A 144 -11.70 0.01 1.34
C HIS A 144 -12.86 0.44 2.26
N ASN A 145 -14.11 0.22 1.84
CA ASN A 145 -15.30 0.50 2.62
C ASN A 145 -16.14 -0.77 2.75
N LYS A 146 -15.53 -1.85 3.23
CA LYS A 146 -16.14 -3.18 3.27
C LYS A 146 -17.37 -3.20 4.19
N LEU A 147 -18.36 -3.93 3.73
CA LEU A 147 -19.59 -4.22 4.45
C LEU A 147 -19.56 -5.68 4.90
N ASP A 148 -20.14 -5.95 6.05
CA ASP A 148 -20.54 -7.31 6.42
C ASP A 148 -21.53 -7.84 5.37
N ARG A 149 -21.33 -9.08 4.91
CA ARG A 149 -22.13 -9.65 3.83
C ARG A 149 -23.56 -9.99 4.27
N GLN A 150 -23.76 -10.38 5.52
CA GLN A 150 -25.06 -10.79 6.05
C GLN A 150 -25.86 -9.59 6.54
N LEU A 151 -25.23 -8.76 7.38
CA LEU A 151 -25.86 -7.61 8.02
C LEU A 151 -25.92 -6.39 7.09
N ASN A 152 -25.09 -6.37 6.04
CA ASN A 152 -24.96 -5.24 5.12
C ASN A 152 -24.56 -3.92 5.81
N LEU A 153 -23.82 -4.02 6.93
CA LEU A 153 -23.35 -2.90 7.72
C LEU A 153 -21.87 -2.60 7.45
N PRO A 154 -21.43 -1.34 7.48
CA PRO A 154 -20.02 -0.99 7.39
C PRO A 154 -19.20 -1.62 8.53
N LEU A 155 -18.03 -2.15 8.20
CA LEU A 155 -17.10 -2.73 9.19
C LEU A 155 -16.22 -1.68 9.89
N THR A 156 -16.30 -0.44 9.43
CA THR A 156 -15.67 0.71 10.07
C THR A 156 -16.67 1.85 10.16
N PRO A 157 -16.63 2.69 11.22
CA PRO A 157 -17.49 3.86 11.30
C PRO A 157 -17.30 4.81 10.10
N GLY A 158 -18.40 5.32 9.58
CA GLY A 158 -18.40 6.33 8.52
C GLY A 158 -17.97 5.81 7.15
N TRP A 159 -17.18 6.60 6.42
CA TRP A 159 -16.76 6.27 5.06
C TRP A 159 -15.31 6.66 4.82
N ASN A 160 -14.45 5.72 4.45
CA ASN A 160 -13.03 5.92 4.23
C ASN A 160 -12.76 6.73 2.95
N ILE A 161 -11.69 7.52 2.95
CA ILE A 161 -11.14 8.16 1.73
C ILE A 161 -9.75 7.61 1.41
N LYS A 162 -9.34 7.74 0.14
CA LYS A 162 -8.05 7.28 -0.36
C LYS A 162 -7.28 8.42 -0.99
N ARG A 163 -5.99 8.49 -0.67
CA ARG A 163 -5.02 9.47 -1.17
C ARG A 163 -3.79 8.73 -1.66
N VAL A 164 -3.24 9.11 -2.80
CA VAL A 164 -2.09 8.41 -3.40
C VAL A 164 -0.96 9.35 -3.81
N TYR A 165 0.28 8.86 -3.72
CA TYR A 165 1.48 9.46 -4.31
C TYR A 165 2.02 8.55 -5.41
N GLY A 166 2.08 9.07 -6.64
CA GLY A 166 2.59 8.33 -7.79
C GLY A 166 1.87 7.01 -8.08
N PHE A 167 0.61 6.87 -7.65
CA PHE A 167 -0.21 5.63 -7.69
C PHE A 167 0.32 4.45 -6.85
N HIS A 168 1.59 4.47 -6.45
CA HIS A 168 2.26 3.43 -5.67
C HIS A 168 1.95 3.48 -4.17
N VAL A 169 2.17 4.64 -3.55
CA VAL A 169 1.96 4.81 -2.11
C VAL A 169 0.54 5.28 -1.89
N GLU A 170 -0.20 4.55 -1.06
CA GLU A 170 -1.61 4.84 -0.77
C GLU A 170 -1.79 5.09 0.72
N PHE A 171 -2.66 6.04 1.05
CA PHE A 171 -3.15 6.23 2.40
C PHE A 171 -4.67 6.11 2.38
N ILE A 172 -5.19 5.18 3.18
CA ILE A 172 -6.62 5.08 3.46
C ILE A 172 -6.87 5.74 4.81
N LEU A 173 -7.78 6.71 4.85
CA LEU A 173 -8.14 7.44 6.07
C LEU A 173 -9.56 7.07 6.48
N ASP A 174 -9.69 6.57 7.72
CA ASP A 174 -10.98 6.32 8.34
C ASP A 174 -11.77 7.61 8.59
N GLN A 175 -13.01 7.51 9.09
CA GLN A 175 -13.85 8.67 9.37
C GLN A 175 -13.24 9.65 10.40
N ALA A 176 -12.47 9.16 11.37
CA ALA A 176 -11.79 9.96 12.38
C ALA A 176 -10.48 10.59 11.87
N GLY A 177 -10.04 10.21 10.68
CA GLY A 177 -8.81 10.66 10.06
C GLY A 177 -7.58 9.89 10.55
N ASN A 178 -7.72 8.63 10.93
CA ASN A 178 -6.60 7.72 11.21
C ASN A 178 -6.25 6.90 9.96
N PHE A 179 -4.98 6.54 9.82
CA PHE A 179 -4.56 5.63 8.77
C PHE A 179 -5.09 4.21 9.01
N MET A 180 -5.62 3.61 7.96
CA MET A 180 -6.01 2.21 7.92
C MET A 180 -4.85 1.42 7.33
N TYR A 181 -4.08 0.72 8.15
CA TYR A 181 -2.92 -0.07 7.73
C TYR A 181 -2.90 -1.43 8.41
N LEU A 182 -2.10 -2.35 7.87
CA LEU A 182 -1.92 -3.69 8.44
C LEU A 182 -0.48 -3.87 8.91
N ASP A 183 -0.30 -4.02 10.22
CA ASP A 183 1.00 -4.39 10.79
C ASP A 183 1.14 -5.91 10.81
N LEU A 184 2.03 -6.44 9.97
CA LEU A 184 2.31 -7.87 9.91
C LEU A 184 3.17 -8.36 11.06
N THR A 185 3.80 -7.48 11.83
CA THR A 185 4.59 -7.85 13.02
C THR A 185 3.69 -8.09 14.23
N ASP A 186 2.55 -7.41 14.32
CA ASP A 186 1.58 -7.50 15.42
C ASP A 186 0.13 -7.56 14.94
N ILE A 187 -0.16 -8.51 14.04
CA ILE A 187 -1.46 -8.60 13.35
C ILE A 187 -2.64 -8.90 14.29
N GLY A 188 -2.37 -9.51 15.45
CA GLY A 188 -3.40 -9.96 16.39
C GLY A 188 -4.07 -8.84 17.19
N GLN A 189 -3.46 -7.65 17.24
CA GLN A 189 -3.98 -6.50 18.00
C GLN A 189 -4.83 -5.55 17.15
N ALA A 190 -4.86 -5.74 15.83
CA ALA A 190 -5.59 -4.85 14.94
C ALA A 190 -7.09 -5.18 14.90
N ASP A 191 -7.93 -4.13 14.93
CA ASP A 191 -9.37 -4.28 14.72
C ASP A 191 -9.67 -4.91 13.35
N PRO A 192 -10.64 -5.83 13.23
CA PRO A 192 -10.98 -6.47 11.95
C PRO A 192 -11.26 -5.47 10.82
N GLY A 193 -11.97 -4.38 11.11
CA GLY A 193 -12.23 -3.30 10.16
C GLY A 193 -10.94 -2.65 9.65
N GLN A 194 -9.94 -2.47 10.52
CA GLN A 194 -8.60 -2.01 10.13
C GLN A 194 -7.89 -3.02 9.23
N ILE A 195 -7.86 -4.29 9.62
CA ILE A 195 -7.24 -5.36 8.85
C ILE A 195 -7.86 -5.47 7.45
N ILE A 196 -9.18 -5.30 7.33
CA ILE A 196 -9.96 -5.51 6.12
C ILE A 196 -9.90 -4.30 5.17
N ASN A 197 -9.94 -3.08 5.69
CA ASN A 197 -9.97 -1.86 4.89
C ASN A 197 -8.58 -1.21 4.70
N CYS A 198 -7.51 -1.83 5.19
CA CYS A 198 -6.16 -1.28 5.11
C CYS A 198 -5.72 -0.87 3.69
N SER A 199 -4.81 0.10 3.62
CA SER A 199 -4.00 0.36 2.43
C SER A 199 -3.05 -0.80 2.15
N SER A 200 -2.55 -0.78 0.92
CA SER A 200 -1.41 -1.57 0.50
C SER A 200 -0.76 -0.84 -0.67
N PHE A 201 0.56 -0.93 -0.77
CA PHE A 201 1.31 -0.40 -1.90
C PHE A 201 0.81 -0.93 -3.26
N ASN A 202 0.88 -0.17 -4.35
CA ASN A 202 0.63 -0.69 -5.70
C ASN A 202 1.91 -0.84 -6.51
N TYR A 203 2.03 -1.96 -7.21
CA TYR A 203 3.11 -2.17 -8.17
C TYR A 203 2.84 -1.57 -9.54
N ALA A 204 1.58 -1.33 -9.92
CA ALA A 204 1.30 -0.66 -11.18
C ALA A 204 1.53 0.86 -11.11
N GLU A 205 1.65 1.49 -12.28
CA GLU A 205 1.82 2.95 -12.41
C GLU A 205 0.49 3.72 -12.47
N ARG A 206 -0.60 3.00 -12.76
CA ARG A 206 -1.94 3.56 -13.00
C ARG A 206 -3.00 2.47 -12.95
N ASN A 207 -4.28 2.86 -12.96
CA ASN A 207 -5.41 1.94 -12.97
C ASN A 207 -5.62 1.29 -14.36
N ASP A 208 -4.82 0.26 -14.65
CA ASP A 208 -4.84 -0.46 -15.93
C ASP A 208 -4.82 -2.00 -15.75
N ASN A 209 -4.49 -2.73 -16.82
CA ASN A 209 -4.41 -4.19 -16.78
C ASN A 209 -3.25 -4.70 -15.91
N ILE A 210 -2.16 -3.93 -15.75
CA ILE A 210 -1.05 -4.28 -14.87
C ILE A 210 -1.53 -4.19 -13.43
N HIS A 211 -2.26 -3.14 -13.06
CA HIS A 211 -2.87 -3.01 -11.74
C HIS A 211 -3.79 -4.18 -11.42
N ARG A 212 -4.63 -4.57 -12.39
CA ARG A 212 -5.48 -5.76 -12.25
C ARG A 212 -4.66 -7.02 -11.94
N LYS A 213 -3.56 -7.26 -12.66
CA LYS A 213 -2.76 -8.49 -12.56
C LYS A 213 -1.86 -8.58 -11.33
N LEU A 214 -1.33 -7.45 -10.87
CA LEU A 214 -0.38 -7.40 -9.76
C LEU A 214 -1.05 -7.04 -8.42
N ASP A 215 -2.00 -6.12 -8.46
CA ASP A 215 -2.49 -5.48 -7.23
C ASP A 215 -3.89 -5.95 -6.81
N VAL A 216 -4.72 -6.41 -7.75
CA VAL A 216 -6.14 -6.77 -7.50
C VAL A 216 -6.42 -8.27 -7.61
N TYR A 217 -6.00 -8.91 -8.70
CA TYR A 217 -6.27 -10.32 -9.02
C TYR A 217 -5.01 -11.16 -8.89
N TYR A 218 -4.40 -11.15 -7.70
CA TYR A 218 -3.17 -11.87 -7.38
C TYR A 218 -3.39 -13.34 -6.96
N ASN A 219 -4.63 -13.74 -6.73
CA ASN A 219 -5.01 -15.12 -6.38
C ASN A 219 -5.54 -15.88 -7.60
N THR A 220 -5.38 -17.20 -7.61
CA THR A 220 -6.13 -18.10 -8.51
C THR A 220 -7.19 -18.85 -7.69
N PRO A 221 -8.26 -19.35 -8.33
CA PRO A 221 -9.28 -20.15 -7.63
C PRO A 221 -8.71 -21.41 -6.94
N THR A 222 -7.58 -21.90 -7.43
CA THR A 222 -6.95 -23.16 -7.01
C THR A 222 -5.81 -23.00 -6.01
N THR A 223 -5.38 -21.78 -5.68
CA THR A 223 -4.27 -21.54 -4.76
C THR A 223 -4.76 -20.88 -3.47
N ARG A 224 -4.10 -21.22 -2.35
CA ARG A 224 -4.28 -20.49 -1.09
C ARG A 224 -4.04 -19.01 -1.32
N SER A 225 -4.87 -18.17 -0.69
CA SER A 225 -4.73 -16.71 -0.77
C SER A 225 -3.30 -16.28 -0.46
N LYS A 226 -2.77 -15.35 -1.27
CA LYS A 226 -1.48 -14.72 -1.02
C LYS A 226 -1.56 -13.65 0.05
N ASP A 227 -2.75 -13.18 0.41
CA ASP A 227 -2.93 -12.26 1.53
C ASP A 227 -2.46 -12.87 2.86
N PRO A 228 -2.12 -12.02 3.84
CA PRO A 228 -1.97 -12.44 5.22
C PRO A 228 -3.17 -13.27 5.70
N TRP A 229 -2.91 -14.26 6.53
CA TRP A 229 -3.93 -15.24 6.91
C TRP A 229 -5.13 -14.58 7.59
N LEU A 230 -4.91 -13.68 8.56
CA LEU A 230 -6.01 -13.05 9.31
C LEU A 230 -6.85 -12.14 8.40
N ARG A 231 -6.22 -11.44 7.45
CA ARG A 231 -6.92 -10.66 6.44
C ARG A 231 -7.75 -11.56 5.52
N THR A 232 -7.21 -12.71 5.11
CA THR A 232 -7.95 -13.70 4.31
C THR A 232 -9.16 -14.22 5.07
N PHE A 233 -8.99 -14.57 6.35
CA PHE A 233 -10.06 -15.04 7.22
C PHE A 233 -11.20 -14.03 7.29
N TRP A 234 -10.89 -12.79 7.66
CA TRP A 234 -11.91 -11.75 7.80
C TRP A 234 -12.58 -11.36 6.49
N LEU A 235 -11.87 -11.37 5.35
CA LEU A 235 -12.45 -10.98 4.06
C LEU A 235 -13.59 -11.90 3.60
N GLN A 236 -13.65 -13.15 4.07
CA GLN A 236 -14.64 -14.15 3.64
C GLN A 236 -16.09 -13.72 3.90
N SER A 237 -16.34 -13.05 5.03
CA SER A 237 -17.67 -12.57 5.43
C SER A 237 -17.99 -11.18 4.89
N THR A 238 -17.17 -10.62 3.99
CA THR A 238 -17.32 -9.23 3.56
C THR A 238 -17.69 -9.07 2.09
N ARG A 239 -18.13 -7.87 1.73
CA ARG A 239 -18.28 -7.43 0.35
C ARG A 239 -17.94 -5.95 0.21
N SER A 240 -17.54 -5.54 -0.99
CA SER A 240 -17.43 -4.11 -1.30
C SER A 240 -18.80 -3.52 -1.65
N PRO A 241 -19.04 -2.22 -1.36
CA PRO A 241 -20.22 -1.51 -1.80
C PRO A 241 -20.35 -1.48 -3.32
N ALA A 242 -21.59 -1.37 -3.81
CA ALA A 242 -21.87 -1.26 -5.25
C ALA A 242 -21.27 0.03 -5.84
N LYS A 243 -20.71 -0.06 -7.06
CA LYS A 243 -20.09 1.09 -7.75
C LYS A 243 -21.07 2.23 -7.97
N GLN A 244 -22.35 1.93 -8.21
CA GLN A 244 -23.39 2.89 -8.60
C GLN A 244 -24.13 3.53 -7.41
N ASN A 245 -23.75 3.23 -6.16
CA ASN A 245 -24.42 3.83 -5.01
C ASN A 245 -24.04 5.31 -4.87
N ARG A 246 -24.95 6.21 -5.27
CA ARG A 246 -24.77 7.67 -5.25
C ARG A 246 -24.55 8.23 -3.84
N TYR A 247 -25.20 7.67 -2.82
CA TYR A 247 -25.02 8.13 -1.43
C TYR A 247 -23.57 7.93 -0.95
N ASN A 248 -23.00 6.78 -1.27
CA ASN A 248 -21.61 6.47 -0.91
C ASN A 248 -20.62 7.36 -1.65
N GLN A 249 -20.86 7.63 -2.94
CA GLN A 249 -20.06 8.57 -3.71
C GLN A 249 -20.14 9.99 -3.12
N LEU A 250 -21.33 10.45 -2.73
CA LEU A 250 -21.51 11.77 -2.09
C LEU A 250 -20.77 11.86 -0.74
N ARG A 251 -20.82 10.81 0.09
CA ARG A 251 -20.08 10.73 1.35
C ARG A 251 -18.57 10.87 1.12
N GLU A 252 -18.04 10.10 0.17
CA GLU A 252 -16.62 10.15 -0.18
C GLU A 252 -16.22 11.52 -0.73
N THR A 253 -16.99 12.08 -1.67
CA THR A 253 -16.74 13.40 -2.26
C THR A 253 -16.75 14.50 -1.21
N LYS A 254 -17.71 14.50 -0.28
CA LYS A 254 -17.76 15.47 0.82
C LYS A 254 -16.47 15.43 1.66
N ARG A 255 -15.98 14.23 1.98
CA ARG A 255 -14.72 14.08 2.73
C ARG A 255 -13.51 14.50 1.91
N GLN A 256 -13.43 14.12 0.64
CA GLN A 256 -12.34 14.55 -0.25
C GLN A 256 -12.31 16.08 -0.37
N LEU A 257 -13.46 16.75 -0.50
CA LEU A 257 -13.55 18.22 -0.53
C LEU A 257 -13.08 18.84 0.78
N ALA A 258 -13.48 18.29 1.93
CA ALA A 258 -12.98 18.76 3.23
C ALA A 258 -11.45 18.66 3.33
N PHE A 259 -10.85 17.57 2.85
CA PHE A 259 -9.39 17.41 2.77
C PHE A 259 -8.75 18.50 1.91
N GLN A 260 -9.33 18.74 0.73
CA GLN A 260 -8.81 19.74 -0.20
C GLN A 260 -8.92 21.17 0.35
N LEU A 261 -10.01 21.51 1.01
CA LEU A 261 -10.21 22.82 1.62
C LEU A 261 -9.22 23.07 2.76
N GLU A 262 -9.01 22.09 3.66
CA GLU A 262 -8.02 22.23 4.73
C GLU A 262 -6.61 22.36 4.16
N ARG A 263 -6.26 21.54 3.17
CA ARG A 263 -4.97 21.60 2.48
C ARG A 263 -4.75 22.97 1.83
N TRP A 264 -5.76 23.51 1.15
CA TRP A 264 -5.69 24.83 0.55
C TRP A 264 -5.52 25.93 1.60
N TYR A 265 -6.33 25.90 2.66
CA TYR A 265 -6.28 26.89 3.75
C TYR A 265 -4.90 26.93 4.41
N ARG A 266 -4.33 25.76 4.75
CA ARG A 266 -2.98 25.69 5.34
C ARG A 266 -1.89 26.14 4.39
N ARG A 267 -2.04 25.91 3.08
CA ARG A 267 -1.09 26.40 2.08
C ARG A 267 -1.07 27.93 2.01
N VAL A 268 -2.23 28.58 2.10
CA VAL A 268 -2.36 30.04 2.01
C VAL A 268 -1.86 30.75 3.27
N ILE A 269 -2.02 30.14 4.45
CA ILE A 269 -1.60 30.76 5.71
C ILE A 269 -0.11 30.54 6.00
N ASN A 270 0.46 29.42 5.54
CA ASN A 270 1.87 29.10 5.74
C ASN A 270 2.77 29.51 4.55
N SER A 271 2.22 30.20 3.55
CA SER A 271 2.96 30.83 2.45
C SER A 271 3.33 32.26 2.80
#